data_AF-A0A5C6RTJ0-F1
#
_entry.id   AF-A0A5C6RTJ0-F1
#
_cell.length_a   1.000
_cell.length_b   1.000
_cell.length_c   1.000
_cell.angle_alpha   90.00
_cell.angle_beta   90.00
_cell.angle_gamma   90.00
#
_symmetry.space_group_name_H-M   'P 1'
#
loop_
_entity.id
_entity.type
_entity.pdbx_description
1 polymer ?
#
loop_
_entity_poly.entity_id
_entity_poly.type
_entity_poly.pdbx_seq_one_letter_code
_entity_poly.pdbx_strand_id
1 'polypeptide(L)' 'MKKNRLIAVAIALFLALIPFQPAYMNLSVESELLQVFSMALVIIGSIVAVLLYNKDTGESHH' A
#
# COMPACT_ATOMS: atom_id res chain seq x y z
N MET A 1 11.62 -7.36 14.78
CA MET A 1 11.36 -7.65 13.35
C MET A 1 12.43 -6.99 12.50
N LYS A 2 12.92 -7.62 11.41
CA LYS A 2 13.88 -6.99 10.49
C LYS A 2 13.28 -5.71 9.89
N LYS A 3 14.09 -4.67 9.66
CA LYS A 3 13.65 -3.32 9.23
C LYS A 3 12.66 -3.35 8.05
N ASN A 4 12.90 -4.21 7.06
CA ASN A 4 12.04 -4.33 5.88
C ASN A 4 10.65 -4.88 6.20
N ARG A 5 10.55 -5.84 7.14
CA ARG A 5 9.25 -6.36 7.59
C ARG A 5 8.47 -5.31 8.38
N LEU A 6 9.14 -4.49 9.19
CA LEU A 6 8.51 -3.37 9.89
C LEU A 6 7.96 -2.32 8.89
N ILE A 7 8.75 -1.97 7.87
CA ILE A 7 8.32 -1.04 6.81
C ILE A 7 7.13 -1.61 6.04
N ALA A 8 7.15 -2.90 5.67
CA ALA A 8 6.05 -3.54 4.98
C ALA A 8 4.74 -3.53 5.79
N VAL A 9 4.82 -3.79 7.10
CA VAL A 9 3.66 -3.74 8.01
C VAL A 9 3.13 -2.30 8.11
N ALA A 10 4.00 -1.30 8.18
CA ALA A 10 3.59 0.11 8.20
C ALA A 10 2.87 0.53 6.90
N ILE A 11 3.37 0.10 5.73
CA ILE A 11 2.72 0.34 4.44
C ILE A 11 1.35 -0.34 4.40
N ALA A 12 1.25 -1.59 4.83
CA ALA A 12 -0.02 -2.32 4.87
C ALA A 12 -1.07 -1.62 5.77
N LEU A 13 -0.66 -1.14 6.95
CA LEU A 13 -1.54 -0.39 7.86
C LEU A 13 -2.00 0.94 7.26
N PHE A 14 -1.10 1.68 6.61
CA PHE A 14 -1.42 2.92 5.92
C PHE A 14 -2.47 2.70 4.81
N LEU A 15 -2.28 1.66 3.99
CA LEU A 15 -3.21 1.30 2.92
C LEU A 15 -4.55 0.77 3.43
N ALA A 16 -4.60 0.17 4.62
CA ALA A 16 -5.85 -0.30 5.21
C ALA A 16 -6.69 0.84 5.82
N LEU A 17 -6.07 1.95 6.23
CA LEU A 17 -6.74 3.01 6.99
C LEU A 17 -7.12 4.23 6.15
N ILE A 18 -6.29 4.61 5.17
CA ILE A 18 -6.41 5.91 4.50
C ILE A 18 -7.36 5.94 3.30
N PRO A 19 -7.33 4.96 2.37
CA PRO A 19 -8.19 5.02 1.19
C PRO A 19 -9.68 4.85 1.52
N PHE A 20 -10.01 4.33 2.71
CA PHE A 20 -11.40 4.11 3.14
C PHE A 20 -12.09 5.37 3.67
N GLN A 21 -11.38 6.50 3.84
CA GLN A 21 -11.96 7.71 4.41
C GLN A 21 -12.72 8.59 3.38
N PRO A 22 -12.27 8.79 2.12
CA PRO A 22 -12.98 9.67 1.18
C PRO A 22 -13.63 8.97 -0.04
N ALA A 23 -13.21 7.76 -0.41
CA ALA A 23 -13.57 7.14 -1.70
C ALA A 23 -15.05 6.67 -1.81
N TYR A 24 -15.81 6.69 -0.71
CA TYR A 24 -17.21 6.23 -0.68
C TYR A 24 -18.24 7.34 -0.44
N MET A 25 -17.82 8.60 -0.21
CA MET A 25 -18.72 9.64 0.29
C MET A 25 -19.24 10.64 -0.76
N ASN A 26 -18.75 10.60 -2.00
CA ASN A 26 -19.25 11.48 -3.05
C ASN A 26 -19.17 10.75 -4.40
N LEU A 27 -20.28 10.65 -5.14
CA LEU A 27 -20.36 9.99 -6.45
C LEU A 27 -20.56 11.09 -7.52
N SER A 28 -19.46 11.69 -7.96
CA SER A 28 -19.36 12.57 -9.13
C SER A 28 -18.32 12.01 -10.11
N VAL A 29 -18.33 12.45 -11.37
CA VAL A 29 -17.38 11.95 -12.39
C VAL A 29 -15.91 12.22 -11.98
N GLU A 30 -15.65 13.32 -11.26
CA GLU A 30 -14.32 13.60 -10.69
C GLU A 30 -13.95 12.63 -9.56
N SER A 31 -14.92 12.21 -8.73
CA SER A 31 -14.66 11.24 -7.66
C SER A 31 -14.41 9.84 -8.19
N GLU A 32 -14.97 9.47 -9.35
CA GLU A 32 -14.72 8.17 -10.00
C GLU A 32 -13.25 8.05 -10.45
N LEU A 33 -12.70 9.10 -11.08
CA LEU A 33 -11.28 9.10 -11.46
C LEU A 33 -10.39 9.05 -10.21
N LEU A 34 -10.72 9.83 -9.18
CA LEU A 34 -9.98 9.81 -7.91
C LEU A 34 -10.04 8.43 -7.24
N GLN A 35 -11.18 7.74 -7.33
CA GLN A 35 -11.38 6.39 -6.82
C GLN A 35 -10.51 5.38 -7.58
N VAL A 36 -10.46 5.46 -8.92
CA VAL A 36 -9.60 4.59 -9.75
C VAL A 36 -8.13 4.78 -9.38
N PHE A 37 -7.65 6.02 -9.27
CA PHE A 37 -6.27 6.30 -8.84
C PHE A 37 -5.99 5.81 -7.42
N SER A 38 -6.94 5.98 -6.50
CA SER A 38 -6.81 5.51 -5.11
C SER A 38 -6.72 3.97 -5.05
N MET A 39 -7.57 3.26 -5.80
CA MET A 39 -7.52 1.80 -5.88
C MET A 39 -6.21 1.31 -6.51
N ALA A 40 -5.72 1.97 -7.57
CA ALA A 40 -4.44 1.64 -8.18
C ALA A 40 -3.27 1.77 -7.19
N LEU A 41 -3.24 2.85 -6.40
CA LEU A 41 -2.24 3.04 -5.35
C LEU A 41 -2.31 1.96 -4.26
N VAL A 42 -3.50 1.54 -3.85
CA VAL A 42 -3.68 0.45 -2.88
C VAL A 42 -3.13 -0.86 -3.42
N ILE A 43 -3.41 -1.19 -4.67
CA ILE A 43 -2.92 -2.42 -5.31
C ILE A 43 -1.39 -2.39 -5.40
N ILE A 44 -0.80 -1.33 -5.95
CA ILE A 44 0.65 -1.19 -6.10
C ILE A 44 1.34 -1.23 -4.74
N GLY A 45 0.84 -0.46 -3.77
CA GLY A 45 1.38 -0.42 -2.43
C GLY A 45 1.31 -1.79 -1.72
N SER A 46 0.24 -2.55 -1.94
CA SER A 46 0.10 -3.90 -1.40
C SER A 46 1.13 -4.86 -2.00
N ILE A 47 1.35 -4.80 -3.32
CA ILE A 47 2.38 -5.58 -3.99
C ILE A 47 3.77 -5.25 -3.42
N VAL A 48 4.10 -3.96 -3.28
CA VAL A 48 5.37 -3.52 -2.71
C VAL A 48 5.53 -3.99 -1.26
N ALA A 49 4.49 -3.91 -0.45
CA ALA A 49 4.51 -4.39 0.93
C ALA A 49 4.77 -5.90 1.01
N VAL A 50 4.08 -6.70 0.19
CA VAL A 50 4.30 -8.16 0.11
C VAL A 50 5.72 -8.47 -0.34
N LEU A 51 6.22 -7.78 -1.37
CA LEU A 51 7.59 -7.95 -1.84
C LEU A 51 8.61 -7.59 -0.76
N LEU A 52 8.44 -6.48 -0.04
CA LEU A 52 9.32 -6.08 1.06
C LEU A 52 9.28 -7.03 2.26
N TYR A 53 8.10 -7.59 2.56
CA TYR A 53 7.91 -8.54 3.65
C TYR A 53 8.56 -9.90 3.34
N ASN A 54 8.41 -10.35 2.09
CA ASN A 54 8.93 -11.62 1.58
C ASN A 54 10.35 -11.53 1.01
N LYS A 55 10.92 -10.32 0.89
CA LYS A 55 12.34 -10.16 0.60
C LYS A 55 13.11 -10.70 1.79
N ASP A 56 13.45 -11.99 1.74
CA ASP A 56 14.51 -12.50 2.57
C ASP A 56 15.70 -11.62 2.29
N THR A 57 16.22 -11.03 3.35
CA THR A 57 17.49 -10.33 3.29
C THR A 57 18.51 -11.41 2.95
N GLY A 58 18.70 -11.67 1.65
CA GLY A 58 20.03 -11.90 1.14
C GLY A 58 20.81 -10.68 1.59
N GLU A 59 21.39 -10.80 2.78
CA GLU A 59 22.63 -10.12 3.06
C GLU A 59 23.48 -10.40 1.83
N SER A 60 23.65 -9.38 1.00
CA SER A 60 24.86 -9.28 0.22
C SER A 60 25.98 -9.28 1.26
N HIS A 61 26.40 -10.49 1.64
CA HIS A 61 27.77 -10.74 1.99
C HIS A 61 28.56 -10.35 0.75
N HIS A 62 28.99 -9.09 0.71
CA HIS A 62 30.26 -8.60 0.18
C HIS A 62 30.33 -7.08 0.38
#